data_AF-A0A842TVG3-F1
#
_entry.id   AF-A0A842TVG3-F1
#
_cell.length_a   1.000
_cell.length_b   1.000
_cell.length_c   1.000
_cell.angle_alpha   90.00
_cell.angle_beta   90.00
_cell.angle_gamma   90.00
#
_symmetry.space_group_name_H-M   'P 1'
#
loop_
_entity.id
_entity.type
_entity.pdbx_description
1 polymer ?
#
loop_
_entity_poly.entity_id
_entity_poly.type
_entity_poly.pdbx_seq_one_letter_code
_entity_poly.pdbx_strand_id
1 'polypeptide(L)'
;MNKKGVFFTIITISLLSLFLISYSIYSYVNNRESINQRVKTMNNFVYLVEQDLPRKLYVSGFRGLFLIEKRISENLTYTDNVTENFEEFFFQGTIDGYIKNSELNVTEGVLFEDIASSFNKKANIINVNISMNNENVKIEQEDPWNVKFTLEVNIFIEDLAGLASWNSTKNFTARVPIEGFEDPVYTVNTNALAPNKINKTIYTGFSNTDSTNLSGHSQNSYYIESSSAPSFLMRLEGDLSSDINGVESLVNRPKLEIVGISTKDKSCVDHVYFNETYNPGSNLIQDMPNWFRLDNAHLSIYNATVA
;
A
#
# COMPACT_ATOMS: atom_id res chain seq x y z
N MET A 1 82.22 10.44 39.28
CA MET A 1 80.83 10.42 38.79
C MET A 1 80.43 8.99 38.44
N ASN A 2 79.33 8.49 39.03
CA ASN A 2 78.87 7.11 38.89
C ASN A 2 78.29 6.85 37.50
N LYS A 3 79.13 6.44 36.54
CA LYS A 3 78.73 6.11 35.14
C LYS A 3 77.61 5.06 35.07
N LYS A 4 77.53 4.17 36.06
CA LYS A 4 76.47 3.16 36.17
C LYS A 4 75.09 3.79 36.42
N GLY A 5 75.00 4.84 37.22
CA GLY A 5 73.73 5.52 37.52
C GLY A 5 73.11 6.18 36.29
N VAL A 6 73.95 6.84 35.47
CA VAL A 6 73.53 7.48 34.21
C VAL A 6 73.02 6.45 33.20
N PHE A 7 73.66 5.27 33.13
CA PHE A 7 73.22 4.19 32.24
C PHE A 7 71.85 3.64 32.64
N PHE A 8 71.61 3.41 33.94
CA PHE A 8 70.30 2.96 34.42
C PHE A 8 69.20 4.00 34.20
N THR A 9 69.45 5.30 34.39
CA THR A 9 68.44 6.32 34.08
C THR A 9 68.10 6.39 32.60
N ILE A 10 69.09 6.26 31.69
CA ILE A 10 68.82 6.23 30.24
C ILE A 10 67.96 5.02 29.86
N ILE A 11 68.23 3.84 30.44
CA ILE A 11 67.42 2.64 30.21
C ILE A 11 66.01 2.84 30.72
N THR A 12 65.84 3.37 31.94
CA THR A 12 64.53 3.63 32.53
C THR A 12 63.72 4.64 31.71
N ILE A 13 64.34 5.73 31.25
CA ILE A 13 63.70 6.73 30.37
C ILE A 13 63.30 6.10 29.04
N SER A 14 64.17 5.29 28.44
CA SER A 14 63.89 4.58 27.19
C SER A 14 62.74 3.57 27.32
N LEU A 15 62.65 2.87 28.45
CA LEU A 15 61.55 1.96 28.74
C LEU A 15 60.24 2.72 28.93
N LEU A 16 60.26 3.80 29.73
CA LEU A 16 59.09 4.65 29.95
C LEU A 16 58.57 5.28 28.65
N SER A 17 59.47 5.76 27.78
CA SER A 17 59.06 6.34 26.50
C SER A 17 58.42 5.27 25.60
N LEU A 18 58.96 4.05 25.59
CA LEU A 18 58.41 2.95 24.81
C LEU A 18 57.03 2.51 25.33
N PHE A 19 56.83 2.50 26.65
CA PHE A 19 55.51 2.28 27.28
C PHE A 19 54.50 3.37 26.89
N LEU A 20 54.90 4.65 26.94
CA LEU A 20 54.02 5.76 26.57
C LEU A 20 53.63 5.72 25.09
N ILE A 21 54.58 5.40 24.20
CA ILE A 21 54.31 5.24 22.76
C ILE A 21 53.37 4.06 22.53
N SER A 22 53.62 2.90 23.16
CA SER A 22 52.77 1.72 23.04
C SER A 22 51.34 1.99 23.53
N TYR A 23 51.19 2.65 24.68
CA TYR A 23 49.88 3.05 25.21
C TYR A 23 49.15 4.04 24.29
N SER A 24 49.87 5.01 23.73
CA SER A 24 49.31 5.99 22.78
C SER A 24 48.78 5.30 21.52
N ILE A 25 49.57 4.40 20.92
CA ILE A 25 49.16 3.61 19.75
C ILE A 25 47.95 2.74 20.08
N TYR A 26 47.98 2.03 21.22
CA TYR A 26 46.87 1.17 21.65
C TYR A 26 45.58 1.97 21.87
N SER A 27 45.65 3.10 22.58
CA SER A 27 44.52 4.00 22.80
C SER A 27 43.93 4.53 21.49
N TYR A 28 44.79 4.92 20.55
CA TYR A 28 44.36 5.40 19.23
C TYR A 28 43.66 4.30 18.42
N VAL A 29 44.20 3.08 18.40
CA VAL A 29 43.60 1.94 17.70
C VAL A 29 42.25 1.55 18.32
N ASN A 30 42.17 1.48 19.65
CA ASN A 30 40.95 1.12 20.35
C ASN A 30 39.83 2.16 20.14
N ASN A 31 40.17 3.45 20.15
CA ASN A 31 39.22 4.52 19.83
C ASN A 31 38.71 4.41 18.39
N ARG A 32 39.59 4.11 17.43
CA ARG A 32 39.20 3.91 16.03
C ARG A 32 38.27 2.71 15.86
N GLU A 33 38.53 1.62 16.58
CA GLU A 33 37.65 0.45 16.55
C GLU A 33 36.25 0.75 17.10
N SER A 34 36.16 1.44 18.24
CA SER A 34 34.89 1.88 18.83
C SER A 34 34.09 2.79 17.88
N ILE A 35 34.74 3.78 17.29
CA ILE A 35 34.11 4.68 16.30
C ILE A 35 33.62 3.86 15.09
N ASN A 36 34.44 2.96 14.55
CA ASN A 36 34.06 2.12 13.43
C ASN A 36 32.84 1.24 13.75
N GLN A 37 32.76 0.66 14.95
CA GLN A 37 31.61 -0.14 15.36
C GLN A 37 30.32 0.68 15.47
N ARG A 38 30.42 1.93 15.97
CA ARG A 38 29.28 2.85 16.03
C ARG A 38 28.79 3.25 14.64
N VAL A 39 29.71 3.62 13.75
CA VAL A 39 29.39 3.93 12.36
C VAL A 39 28.75 2.73 11.66
N LYS A 40 29.28 1.51 11.87
CA LYS A 40 28.70 0.29 11.33
C LYS A 40 27.30 0.01 11.87
N THR A 41 27.08 0.22 13.16
CA THR A 41 25.77 0.05 13.81
C THR A 41 24.75 1.06 13.26
N MET A 42 25.15 2.33 13.12
CA MET A 42 24.32 3.38 12.53
C MET A 42 23.99 3.07 11.06
N ASN A 43 24.97 2.62 10.28
CA ASN A 43 24.75 2.23 8.89
C ASN A 43 23.77 1.04 8.75
N ASN A 44 23.90 0.04 9.64
CA ASN A 44 22.93 -1.06 9.70
C ASN A 44 21.53 -0.56 10.08
N PHE A 45 21.43 0.42 10.98
CA PHE A 45 20.16 1.02 11.36
C PHE A 45 19.51 1.79 10.19
N VAL A 46 20.27 2.57 9.43
CA VAL A 46 19.80 3.22 8.20
C VAL A 46 19.23 2.17 7.24
N TYR A 47 19.95 1.08 7.00
CA TYR A 47 19.46 -0.02 6.17
C TYR A 47 18.15 -0.64 6.70
N LEU A 48 18.05 -0.85 8.01
CA LEU A 48 16.81 -1.36 8.62
C LEU A 48 15.63 -0.41 8.44
N VAL A 49 15.84 0.90 8.58
CA VAL A 49 14.80 1.92 8.34
C VAL A 49 14.33 1.85 6.89
N GLU A 50 15.27 1.81 5.95
CA GLU A 50 14.95 1.79 4.51
C GLU A 50 14.21 0.51 4.07
N GLN A 51 14.48 -0.62 4.72
CA GLN A 51 13.80 -1.89 4.43
C GLN A 51 12.43 -2.01 5.13
N ASP A 52 12.29 -1.48 6.34
CA ASP A 52 11.06 -1.63 7.15
C ASP A 52 10.00 -0.57 6.81
N LEU A 53 10.41 0.61 6.30
CA LEU A 53 9.48 1.68 5.89
C LEU A 53 8.47 1.23 4.81
N PRO A 54 8.89 0.64 3.68
CA PRO A 54 7.96 0.11 2.68
C PRO A 54 6.95 -0.90 3.25
N ARG A 55 7.40 -1.77 4.16
CA ARG A 55 6.53 -2.74 4.82
C ARG A 55 5.50 -2.05 5.72
N LYS A 56 5.91 -1.05 6.49
CA LYS A 56 4.99 -0.28 7.35
C LYS A 56 4.00 0.52 6.50
N LEU A 57 4.47 1.13 5.41
CA LEU A 57 3.63 1.82 4.44
C LEU A 57 2.61 0.87 3.79
N TYR A 58 2.99 -0.36 3.47
CA TYR A 58 2.06 -1.40 2.99
C TYR A 58 0.93 -1.67 3.99
N VAL A 59 1.27 -1.90 5.26
CA VAL A 59 0.26 -2.17 6.30
C VAL A 59 -0.66 -0.97 6.50
N SER A 60 -0.09 0.25 6.49
CA SER A 60 -0.89 1.48 6.55
C SER A 60 -1.82 1.62 5.35
N GLY A 61 -1.31 1.47 4.12
CA GLY A 61 -2.08 1.52 2.88
C GLY A 61 -3.25 0.53 2.89
N PHE A 62 -2.98 -0.73 3.27
CA PHE A 62 -4.01 -1.75 3.37
C PHE A 62 -5.10 -1.40 4.38
N ARG A 63 -4.71 -0.94 5.58
CA ARG A 63 -5.68 -0.57 6.63
C ARG A 63 -6.46 0.70 6.29
N GLY A 64 -5.82 1.67 5.64
CA GLY A 64 -6.47 2.88 5.15
C GLY A 64 -7.55 2.56 4.13
N LEU A 65 -7.22 1.78 3.09
CA LEU A 65 -8.21 1.32 2.10
C LEU A 65 -9.34 0.53 2.74
N PHE A 66 -9.04 -0.36 3.69
CA PHE A 66 -10.05 -1.14 4.40
C PHE A 66 -11.02 -0.24 5.18
N LEU A 67 -10.53 0.81 5.82
CA LEU A 67 -11.38 1.75 6.55
C LEU A 67 -12.21 2.62 5.60
N ILE A 68 -11.67 3.05 4.46
CA ILE A 68 -12.45 3.76 3.43
C ILE A 68 -13.58 2.86 2.92
N GLU A 69 -13.29 1.61 2.54
CA GLU A 69 -14.29 0.62 2.12
C GLU A 69 -15.37 0.42 3.19
N LYS A 70 -14.95 0.25 4.44
CA LYS A 70 -15.86 0.10 5.57
C LYS A 70 -16.78 1.32 5.71
N ARG A 71 -16.26 2.54 5.52
CA ARG A 71 -17.04 3.77 5.58
C ARG A 71 -18.08 3.84 4.46
N ILE A 72 -17.72 3.43 3.25
CA ILE A 72 -18.65 3.32 2.12
C ILE A 72 -19.75 2.30 2.42
N SER A 73 -19.40 1.15 2.99
CA SER A 73 -20.36 0.10 3.36
C SER A 73 -21.34 0.55 4.45
N GLU A 74 -20.86 1.33 5.43
CA GLU A 74 -21.70 1.83 6.52
C GLU A 74 -22.60 3.01 6.12
N ASN A 75 -22.12 3.90 5.25
CA ASN A 75 -22.89 5.07 4.80
C ASN A 75 -23.73 4.82 3.55
N LEU A 76 -23.38 3.79 2.77
CA LEU A 76 -23.91 3.52 1.43
C LEU A 76 -23.69 4.70 0.47
N THR A 77 -22.57 5.40 0.63
CA THR A 77 -22.15 6.52 -0.23
C THR A 77 -20.69 6.38 -0.60
N TYR A 78 -20.32 6.82 -1.80
CA TYR A 78 -18.92 6.92 -2.23
C TYR A 78 -18.14 7.95 -1.40
N THR A 79 -16.83 7.91 -1.49
CA THR A 79 -15.94 8.94 -0.91
C THR A 79 -15.73 10.07 -1.92
N ASP A 80 -15.60 11.31 -1.45
CA ASP A 80 -15.43 12.46 -2.36
C ASP A 80 -14.00 12.53 -2.95
N ASN A 81 -12.98 12.21 -2.14
CA ASN A 81 -11.59 12.22 -2.55
C ASN A 81 -10.79 11.16 -1.77
N VAL A 82 -10.40 10.08 -2.44
CA VAL A 82 -9.65 8.97 -1.81
C VAL A 82 -8.26 9.42 -1.35
N THR A 83 -7.65 10.36 -2.09
CA THR A 83 -6.31 10.85 -1.77
C THR A 83 -6.31 11.64 -0.48
N GLU A 84 -7.21 12.62 -0.35
CA GLU A 84 -7.37 13.42 0.87
C GLU A 84 -7.73 12.53 2.07
N ASN A 85 -8.65 11.57 1.90
CA ASN A 85 -9.05 10.66 2.96
C ASN A 85 -7.91 9.74 3.41
N PHE A 86 -7.06 9.28 2.49
CA PHE A 86 -5.89 8.49 2.87
C PHE A 86 -4.80 9.33 3.55
N GLU A 87 -4.55 10.56 3.08
CA GLU A 87 -3.63 11.49 3.72
C GLU A 87 -4.07 11.82 5.15
N GLU A 88 -5.37 12.11 5.33
CA GLU A 88 -5.98 12.32 6.64
C GLU A 88 -5.78 11.10 7.54
N PHE A 89 -6.11 9.91 7.05
CA PHE A 89 -5.92 8.66 7.80
C PHE A 89 -4.46 8.48 8.19
N PHE A 90 -3.51 8.70 7.28
CA PHE A 90 -2.11 8.38 7.53
C PHE A 90 -1.47 9.29 8.59
N PHE A 91 -1.85 10.58 8.61
CA PHE A 91 -1.27 11.57 9.51
C PHE A 91 -2.10 11.82 10.77
N GLN A 92 -3.43 11.73 10.68
CA GLN A 92 -4.34 12.10 11.77
C GLN A 92 -5.09 10.89 12.35
N GLY A 93 -5.12 9.77 11.61
CA GLY A 93 -5.83 8.56 12.04
C GLY A 93 -7.34 8.67 11.94
N THR A 94 -7.85 9.56 11.09
CA THR A 94 -9.29 9.81 10.87
C THR A 94 -9.63 9.71 9.38
N ILE A 95 -10.92 9.53 9.06
CA ILE A 95 -11.46 9.56 7.69
C ILE A 95 -12.71 10.43 7.72
N ASP A 96 -12.80 11.42 6.81
CA ASP A 96 -13.85 12.44 6.79
C ASP A 96 -13.94 13.25 8.11
N GLY A 97 -12.81 13.49 8.77
CA GLY A 97 -12.70 14.30 9.98
C GLY A 97 -13.05 13.59 11.31
N TYR A 98 -13.34 12.28 11.32
CA TYR A 98 -13.56 11.53 12.56
C TYR A 98 -13.12 10.07 12.44
N ILE A 99 -13.02 9.39 13.59
CA ILE A 99 -12.84 7.93 13.68
C ILE A 99 -13.81 7.37 14.71
N LYS A 100 -14.40 6.19 14.44
CA LYS A 100 -15.24 5.52 15.42
C LYS A 100 -14.37 4.79 16.45
N ASN A 101 -14.85 4.69 17.69
CA ASN A 101 -14.14 3.93 18.73
C ASN A 101 -13.87 2.47 18.33
N SER A 102 -14.73 1.87 17.51
CA SER A 102 -14.55 0.51 16.96
C SER A 102 -13.40 0.38 15.95
N GLU A 103 -12.87 1.50 15.45
CA GLU A 103 -11.84 1.56 14.40
C GLU A 103 -10.46 1.90 14.98
N LEU A 104 -10.38 2.30 16.25
CA LEU A 104 -9.11 2.63 16.92
C LEU A 104 -8.10 1.49 16.91
N ASN A 105 -8.56 0.23 17.00
CA ASN A 105 -7.67 -0.92 16.93
C ASN A 105 -7.09 -1.13 15.52
N VAL A 106 -7.73 -0.58 14.49
CA VAL A 106 -7.26 -0.65 13.10
C VAL A 106 -6.18 0.41 12.86
N THR A 107 -6.24 1.56 13.53
CA THR A 107 -5.21 2.61 13.40
C THR A 107 -3.95 2.35 14.22
N GLU A 108 -3.98 1.45 15.20
CA GLU A 108 -2.83 1.20 16.08
C GLU A 108 -1.59 0.73 15.29
N GLY A 109 -0.51 1.51 15.37
CA GLY A 109 0.81 1.14 14.85
C GLY A 109 1.01 1.39 13.36
N VAL A 110 0.06 2.04 12.69
CA VAL A 110 0.09 2.28 11.24
C VAL A 110 0.15 3.74 10.85
N LEU A 111 -0.14 4.66 11.78
CA LEU A 111 -0.02 6.09 11.54
C LEU A 111 1.45 6.49 11.34
N PHE A 112 1.68 7.60 10.64
CA PHE A 112 3.03 8.13 10.46
C PHE A 112 3.74 8.37 11.80
N GLU A 113 3.03 8.94 12.79
CA GLU A 113 3.57 9.17 14.13
C GLU A 113 3.94 7.86 14.85
N ASP A 114 3.12 6.81 14.71
CA ASP A 114 3.41 5.49 15.28
C ASP A 114 4.65 4.86 14.63
N ILE A 115 4.75 4.98 13.31
CA ILE A 115 5.88 4.50 12.52
C ILE A 115 7.17 5.22 12.97
N ALA A 116 7.17 6.56 13.00
CA ALA A 116 8.29 7.37 13.44
C ALA A 116 8.67 7.06 14.90
N SER A 117 7.69 6.96 15.79
CA SER A 117 7.87 6.58 17.19
C SER A 117 8.48 5.18 17.34
N SER A 118 8.09 4.23 16.48
CA SER A 118 8.65 2.87 16.49
C SER A 118 10.13 2.86 16.09
N PHE A 119 10.55 3.71 15.14
CA PHE A 119 11.95 3.86 14.78
C PHE A 119 12.73 4.62 15.85
N ASN A 120 12.16 5.67 16.45
CA ASN A 120 12.77 6.38 17.59
C ASN A 120 13.06 5.44 18.75
N LYS A 121 12.12 4.56 19.12
CA LYS A 121 12.33 3.54 20.16
C LYS A 121 13.51 2.60 19.81
N LYS A 122 13.62 2.17 18.56
CA LYS A 122 14.74 1.31 18.09
C LYS A 122 16.08 2.08 18.06
N ALA A 123 16.07 3.35 17.65
CA ALA A 123 17.25 4.21 17.57
C ALA A 123 17.85 4.48 18.96
N ASN A 124 16.99 4.75 19.95
CA ASN A 124 17.41 4.99 21.33
C ASN A 124 18.18 3.82 21.95
N ILE A 125 17.85 2.58 21.59
CA ILE A 125 18.55 1.38 22.10
C ILE A 125 20.02 1.35 21.64
N ILE A 126 20.32 1.97 20.50
CA ILE A 126 21.67 2.01 19.92
C ILE A 126 22.34 3.39 20.04
N ASN A 127 21.81 4.28 20.88
CA ASN A 127 22.30 5.66 21.09
C ASN A 127 22.33 6.50 19.80
N VAL A 128 21.27 6.39 19.00
CA VAL A 128 21.07 7.16 17.78
C VAL A 128 19.77 7.96 17.90
N ASN A 129 19.80 9.20 17.43
CA ASN A 129 18.60 10.00 17.19
C ASN A 129 18.15 9.82 15.74
N ILE A 130 16.84 9.73 15.54
CA ILE A 130 16.23 9.77 14.21
C ILE A 130 15.14 10.84 14.19
N SER A 131 15.05 11.57 13.10
CA SER A 131 13.92 12.45 12.82
C SER A 131 13.47 12.23 11.38
N MET A 132 12.16 12.32 11.19
CA MET A 132 11.50 12.19 9.90
C MET A 132 10.67 13.45 9.72
N ASN A 133 10.95 14.24 8.68
CA ASN A 133 10.31 15.52 8.45
C ASN A 133 9.98 15.70 6.96
N ASN A 134 9.20 16.73 6.63
CA ASN A 134 8.77 17.05 5.26
C ASN A 134 8.12 15.83 4.58
N GLU A 135 7.29 15.15 5.35
CA GLU A 135 6.56 13.98 4.95
C GLU A 135 5.42 14.36 3.99
N ASN A 136 5.30 13.57 2.92
CA ASN A 136 4.21 13.67 1.96
C ASN A 136 3.85 12.27 1.51
N VAL A 137 2.56 11.94 1.53
CA VAL A 137 2.08 10.63 1.10
C VAL A 137 1.17 10.78 -0.11
N LYS A 138 1.32 9.88 -1.09
CA LYS A 138 0.51 9.84 -2.29
C LYS A 138 -0.07 8.46 -2.49
N ILE A 139 -1.29 8.41 -3.02
CA ILE A 139 -1.98 7.19 -3.43
C ILE A 139 -2.28 7.29 -4.93
N GLU A 140 -1.98 6.23 -5.67
CA GLU A 140 -2.26 6.15 -7.11
C GLU A 140 -2.43 4.68 -7.52
N GLN A 141 -3.06 4.43 -8.66
CA GLN A 141 -3.18 3.07 -9.20
C GLN A 141 -2.36 2.97 -10.50
N GLU A 142 -1.24 2.25 -10.44
CA GLU A 142 -0.31 2.09 -11.58
C GLU A 142 -0.64 0.87 -12.45
N ASP A 143 -1.37 -0.11 -11.91
CA ASP A 143 -1.78 -1.32 -12.61
C ASP A 143 -3.21 -1.72 -12.18
N PRO A 144 -3.92 -2.57 -12.94
CA PRO A 144 -5.31 -2.93 -12.63
C PRO A 144 -5.53 -3.59 -11.27
N TRP A 145 -4.49 -4.14 -10.65
CA TRP A 145 -4.62 -5.04 -9.52
C TRP A 145 -3.97 -4.55 -8.24
N ASN A 146 -3.26 -3.41 -8.27
CA ASN A 146 -2.55 -2.89 -7.12
C ASN A 146 -2.70 -1.37 -7.00
N VAL A 147 -2.98 -0.92 -5.78
CA VAL A 147 -2.85 0.48 -5.39
C VAL A 147 -1.45 0.73 -4.88
N LYS A 148 -0.79 1.75 -5.41
CA LYS A 148 0.54 2.19 -5.01
C LYS A 148 0.43 3.35 -4.02
N PHE A 149 1.17 3.20 -2.92
CA PHE A 149 1.41 4.24 -1.94
C PHE A 149 2.85 4.71 -2.06
N THR A 150 3.06 6.03 -2.11
CA THR A 150 4.39 6.64 -2.14
C THR A 150 4.54 7.59 -0.97
N LEU A 151 5.50 7.33 -0.09
CA LEU A 151 5.90 8.22 0.99
C LEU A 151 7.21 8.90 0.63
N GLU A 152 7.17 10.21 0.44
CA GLU A 152 8.35 11.06 0.39
C GLU A 152 8.64 11.58 1.80
N VAL A 153 9.87 11.39 2.28
CA VAL A 153 10.25 11.83 3.63
C VAL A 153 11.73 12.18 3.70
N ASN A 154 12.05 13.26 4.41
CA ASN A 154 13.42 13.56 4.81
C ASN A 154 13.74 12.80 6.11
N ILE A 155 14.73 11.92 6.04
CA ILE A 155 15.19 11.17 7.19
C ILE A 155 16.56 11.70 7.61
N PHE A 156 16.64 12.16 8.85
CA PHE A 156 17.89 12.57 9.49
C PHE A 156 18.19 11.64 10.67
N ILE A 157 19.36 11.01 10.63
CA ILE A 157 19.84 10.05 11.63
C ILE A 157 21.20 10.54 12.14
N GLU A 158 21.36 10.65 13.45
CA GLU A 158 22.59 11.14 14.07
C GLU A 158 22.95 10.30 15.29
N ASP A 159 24.22 9.93 15.40
CA ASP A 159 24.77 9.32 16.60
C ASP A 159 24.79 10.34 17.76
N LEU A 160 24.36 9.93 18.97
CA LEU A 160 24.26 10.86 20.11
C LEU A 160 25.57 11.52 20.55
N ALA A 161 26.73 10.99 20.14
CA ALA A 161 28.03 11.62 20.41
C ALA A 161 28.48 12.56 19.28
N GLY A 162 27.65 12.77 18.24
CA GLY A 162 27.96 13.66 17.11
C GLY A 162 29.08 13.14 16.20
N LEU A 163 29.36 11.83 16.22
CA LEU A 163 30.46 11.25 15.44
C LEU A 163 30.10 11.02 13.97
N ALA A 164 28.83 10.77 13.69
CA ALA A 164 28.33 10.50 12.37
C ALA A 164 26.87 10.91 12.25
N SER A 165 26.50 11.38 11.07
CA SER A 165 25.14 11.76 10.72
C SER A 165 24.83 11.31 9.30
N TRP A 166 23.55 11.06 9.04
CA TRP A 166 23.01 10.73 7.73
C TRP A 166 21.76 11.56 7.49
N ASN A 167 21.69 12.24 6.36
CA ASN A 167 20.55 13.07 5.96
C ASN A 167 20.20 12.72 4.52
N SER A 168 18.98 12.26 4.28
CA SER A 168 18.52 11.94 2.93
C SER A 168 17.02 12.12 2.81
N THR A 169 16.59 12.74 1.72
CA THR A 169 15.20 12.68 1.27
C THR A 169 15.03 11.47 0.35
N LYS A 170 14.05 10.61 0.66
CA LYS A 170 13.79 9.38 -0.09
C LYS A 170 12.30 9.18 -0.33
N ASN A 171 12.01 8.49 -1.44
CA ASN A 171 10.68 8.02 -1.79
C ASN A 171 10.60 6.52 -1.50
N PHE A 172 9.71 6.14 -0.60
CA PHE A 172 9.39 4.75 -0.28
C PHE A 172 8.07 4.39 -0.94
N THR A 173 8.00 3.21 -1.55
CA THR A 173 6.79 2.76 -2.24
C THR A 173 6.30 1.45 -1.67
N ALA A 174 4.98 1.29 -1.61
CA ALA A 174 4.31 0.05 -1.26
C ALA A 174 3.16 -0.21 -2.23
N ARG A 175 2.90 -1.48 -2.54
CA ARG A 175 1.82 -1.90 -3.44
C ARG A 175 0.86 -2.81 -2.69
N VAL A 176 -0.40 -2.40 -2.61
CA VAL A 176 -1.46 -3.17 -1.95
C VAL A 176 -2.36 -3.78 -3.02
N PRO A 177 -2.50 -5.12 -3.06
CA PRO A 177 -3.40 -5.75 -4.01
C PRO A 177 -4.85 -5.43 -3.67
N ILE A 178 -5.68 -5.19 -4.68
CA ILE A 178 -7.13 -4.92 -4.51
C ILE A 178 -7.96 -6.20 -4.36
N GLU A 179 -7.35 -7.36 -4.56
CA GLU A 179 -8.03 -8.65 -4.43
C GLU A 179 -8.51 -8.88 -2.99
N GLY A 180 -9.78 -9.25 -2.84
CA GLY A 180 -10.43 -9.48 -1.56
C GLY A 180 -11.15 -8.27 -0.95
N PHE A 181 -10.90 -7.06 -1.45
CA PHE A 181 -11.68 -5.86 -1.10
C PHE A 181 -13.09 -5.96 -1.70
N GLU A 182 -14.08 -5.38 -1.04
CA GLU A 182 -15.43 -5.22 -1.60
C GLU A 182 -15.42 -4.13 -2.67
N ASP A 183 -16.16 -4.36 -3.75
CA ASP A 183 -16.33 -3.39 -4.82
C ASP A 183 -17.37 -2.33 -4.40
N PRO A 184 -16.95 -1.06 -4.24
CA PRO A 184 -17.83 0.03 -3.81
C PRO A 184 -19.05 0.21 -4.73
N VAL A 185 -18.91 -0.10 -6.02
CA VAL A 185 -20.00 0.02 -7.00
C VAL A 185 -21.12 -0.95 -6.64
N TYR A 186 -20.81 -2.19 -6.28
CA TYR A 186 -21.84 -3.13 -5.82
C TYR A 186 -22.39 -2.71 -4.45
N THR A 187 -21.52 -2.34 -3.52
CA THR A 187 -21.92 -1.99 -2.14
C THR A 187 -22.92 -0.83 -2.13
N VAL A 188 -22.64 0.26 -2.82
CA VAL A 188 -23.53 1.43 -2.87
C VAL A 188 -24.80 1.12 -3.65
N ASN A 189 -24.69 0.57 -4.87
CA ASN A 189 -25.87 0.38 -5.73
C ASN A 189 -26.78 -0.78 -5.31
N THR A 190 -26.32 -1.65 -4.40
CA THR A 190 -27.14 -2.75 -3.84
C THR A 190 -27.54 -2.51 -2.39
N ASN A 191 -27.25 -1.33 -1.83
CA ASN A 191 -27.43 -1.03 -0.39
C ASN A 191 -26.78 -2.10 0.53
N ALA A 192 -25.58 -2.56 0.14
CA ALA A 192 -24.83 -3.63 0.78
C ALA A 192 -25.56 -4.98 0.90
N LEU A 193 -26.65 -5.20 0.16
CA LEU A 193 -27.39 -6.48 0.17
C LEU A 193 -26.74 -7.55 -0.71
N ALA A 194 -26.02 -7.14 -1.76
CA ALA A 194 -25.30 -8.03 -2.65
C ALA A 194 -23.87 -7.52 -2.91
N PRO A 195 -23.02 -7.42 -1.86
CA PRO A 195 -21.64 -7.01 -2.05
C PRO A 195 -20.91 -8.02 -2.94
N ASN A 196 -19.97 -7.51 -3.73
CA ASN A 196 -19.09 -8.32 -4.55
C ASN A 196 -17.65 -8.08 -4.14
N LYS A 197 -16.89 -9.14 -3.94
CA LYS A 197 -15.45 -9.02 -3.65
C LYS A 197 -14.68 -9.09 -4.94
N ILE A 198 -13.67 -8.24 -5.07
CA ILE A 198 -12.79 -8.23 -6.22
C ILE A 198 -11.96 -9.51 -6.18
N ASN A 199 -12.26 -10.44 -7.08
CA ASN A 199 -11.53 -11.69 -7.27
C ASN A 199 -11.23 -11.84 -8.76
N LYS A 200 -9.97 -12.13 -9.09
CA LYS A 200 -9.57 -12.29 -10.49
C LYS A 200 -10.26 -13.49 -11.11
N THR A 201 -10.55 -13.40 -12.41
CA THR A 201 -11.04 -14.55 -13.16
C THR A 201 -10.04 -15.71 -13.09
N ILE A 202 -10.54 -16.91 -12.83
CA ILE A 202 -9.77 -18.15 -12.92
C ILE A 202 -9.76 -18.72 -14.35
N TYR A 203 -10.58 -18.16 -15.24
CA TYR A 203 -10.76 -18.64 -16.61
C TYR A 203 -9.73 -18.02 -17.55
N THR A 204 -9.06 -18.86 -18.33
CA THR A 204 -8.07 -18.42 -19.33
C THR A 204 -8.75 -18.21 -20.69
N GLY A 205 -9.30 -17.01 -20.88
CA GLY A 205 -9.95 -16.60 -22.14
C GLY A 205 -11.40 -17.07 -22.28
N PHE A 206 -12.13 -16.34 -23.13
CA PHE A 206 -13.51 -16.60 -23.47
C PHE A 206 -13.63 -17.09 -24.92
N SER A 207 -14.61 -17.96 -25.19
CA SER A 207 -14.82 -18.53 -26.52
C SER A 207 -16.20 -18.14 -27.06
N ASN A 208 -16.26 -17.88 -28.36
CA ASN A 208 -17.50 -17.60 -29.07
C ASN A 208 -18.29 -18.86 -29.46
N THR A 209 -17.70 -20.06 -29.30
CA THR A 209 -18.33 -21.36 -29.57
C THR A 209 -18.60 -22.18 -28.31
N ASP A 210 -18.03 -21.78 -27.17
CA ASP A 210 -18.23 -22.43 -25.88
C ASP A 210 -18.32 -21.36 -24.78
N SER A 211 -19.56 -21.11 -24.33
CA SER A 211 -19.87 -20.11 -23.33
C SER A 211 -19.56 -20.56 -21.89
N THR A 212 -19.01 -21.77 -21.66
CA THR A 212 -18.79 -22.33 -20.32
C THR A 212 -17.94 -21.39 -19.43
N ASN A 213 -16.84 -20.85 -19.96
CA ASN A 213 -16.00 -19.92 -19.22
C ASN A 213 -16.70 -18.58 -18.94
N LEU A 214 -17.47 -18.05 -19.91
CA LEU A 214 -18.22 -16.79 -19.75
C LEU A 214 -19.36 -16.95 -18.74
N SER A 215 -20.06 -18.08 -18.80
CA SER A 215 -21.10 -18.47 -17.86
C SER A 215 -20.52 -18.59 -16.45
N GLY A 216 -19.41 -19.31 -16.28
CA GLY A 216 -18.72 -19.40 -14.99
C GLY A 216 -18.21 -18.05 -14.48
N HIS A 217 -17.64 -17.21 -15.35
CA HIS A 217 -17.17 -15.87 -15.02
C HIS A 217 -18.31 -14.96 -14.55
N SER A 218 -19.41 -14.94 -15.28
CA SER A 218 -20.59 -14.14 -14.95
C SER A 218 -21.33 -14.60 -13.70
N GLN A 219 -21.46 -15.91 -13.49
CA GLN A 219 -22.14 -16.47 -12.32
C GLN A 219 -21.39 -16.16 -11.01
N ASN A 220 -20.07 -16.14 -11.06
CA ASN A 220 -19.22 -15.84 -9.91
C ASN A 220 -18.84 -14.37 -9.79
N SER A 221 -19.24 -13.52 -10.74
CA SER A 221 -18.91 -12.08 -10.80
C SER A 221 -17.40 -11.83 -10.62
N TYR A 222 -16.58 -12.63 -11.29
CA TYR A 222 -15.13 -12.44 -11.32
C TYR A 222 -14.76 -11.17 -12.08
N TYR A 223 -13.52 -10.70 -11.87
CA TYR A 223 -12.99 -9.51 -12.50
C TYR A 223 -11.96 -9.84 -13.58
N ILE A 224 -11.94 -9.00 -14.62
CA ILE A 224 -10.87 -8.90 -15.61
C ILE A 224 -10.31 -7.48 -15.64
N GLU A 225 -9.10 -7.32 -16.16
CA GLU A 225 -8.57 -6.01 -16.51
C GLU A 225 -9.27 -5.49 -17.77
N SER A 226 -9.62 -4.20 -17.78
CA SER A 226 -10.33 -3.58 -18.88
C SER A 226 -10.10 -2.08 -18.88
N SER A 227 -9.50 -1.56 -19.96
CA SER A 227 -9.25 -0.12 -20.10
C SER A 227 -10.52 0.70 -20.37
N SER A 228 -11.67 0.05 -20.57
CA SER A 228 -12.97 0.73 -20.66
C SER A 228 -13.66 0.89 -19.31
N ALA A 229 -13.13 0.27 -18.25
CA ALA A 229 -13.70 0.27 -16.92
C ALA A 229 -12.99 1.27 -15.98
N PRO A 230 -13.63 1.67 -14.86
CA PRO A 230 -12.97 2.48 -13.85
C PRO A 230 -11.94 1.68 -13.05
N SER A 231 -10.88 2.37 -12.62
CA SER A 231 -9.90 1.85 -11.66
C SER A 231 -10.54 1.62 -10.27
N PHE A 232 -9.86 0.91 -9.37
CA PHE A 232 -10.38 0.68 -8.02
C PHE A 232 -10.51 1.99 -7.23
N LEU A 233 -9.56 2.91 -7.37
CA LEU A 233 -9.65 4.23 -6.73
C LEU A 233 -10.85 5.04 -7.24
N MET A 234 -11.10 5.04 -8.55
CA MET A 234 -12.27 5.71 -9.13
C MET A 234 -13.58 5.05 -8.68
N ARG A 235 -13.62 3.72 -8.53
CA ARG A 235 -14.77 3.00 -7.98
C ARG A 235 -15.08 3.44 -6.54
N LEU A 236 -14.08 3.69 -5.70
CA LEU A 236 -14.28 4.25 -4.35
C LEU A 236 -14.93 5.64 -4.40
N GLU A 237 -14.61 6.44 -5.42
CA GLU A 237 -15.16 7.80 -5.65
C GLU A 237 -16.50 7.81 -6.41
N GLY A 238 -16.96 6.64 -6.86
CA GLY A 238 -18.16 6.54 -7.70
C GLY A 238 -17.98 7.09 -9.11
N ASP A 239 -16.74 7.36 -9.54
CA ASP A 239 -16.43 7.68 -10.92
C ASP A 239 -16.40 6.39 -11.75
N LEU A 240 -17.39 6.26 -12.63
CA LEU A 240 -17.57 5.09 -13.51
C LEU A 240 -17.00 5.33 -14.92
N SER A 241 -16.15 6.35 -15.10
CA SER A 241 -15.45 6.60 -16.35
C SER A 241 -14.29 5.62 -16.58
N SER A 242 -13.85 5.49 -17.83
CA SER A 242 -12.81 4.54 -18.23
C SER A 242 -11.42 4.97 -17.76
N ASP A 243 -10.63 4.02 -17.27
CA ASP A 243 -9.22 4.20 -16.92
C ASP A 243 -8.36 3.05 -17.45
N ILE A 244 -7.10 3.33 -17.78
CA ILE A 244 -6.17 2.31 -18.32
C ILE A 244 -5.91 1.16 -17.33
N ASN A 245 -6.04 1.43 -16.03
CA ASN A 245 -5.91 0.47 -14.94
C ASN A 245 -7.27 0.01 -14.42
N GLY A 246 -8.30 0.07 -15.27
CA GLY A 246 -9.64 -0.38 -14.98
C GLY A 246 -9.74 -1.88 -14.75
N VAL A 247 -10.68 -2.25 -13.89
CA VAL A 247 -11.15 -3.62 -13.72
C VAL A 247 -12.65 -3.65 -13.88
N GLU A 248 -13.21 -4.72 -14.40
CA GLU A 248 -14.66 -4.91 -14.52
C GLU A 248 -15.06 -6.33 -14.18
N SER A 249 -16.30 -6.47 -13.73
CA SER A 249 -16.98 -7.74 -13.53
C SER A 249 -18.31 -7.77 -14.29
N LEU A 250 -18.97 -8.93 -14.25
CA LEU A 250 -20.33 -9.10 -14.78
C LEU A 250 -21.34 -9.29 -13.64
N VAL A 251 -22.40 -8.48 -13.66
CA VAL A 251 -23.51 -8.53 -12.73
C VAL A 251 -24.34 -9.79 -12.95
N ASN A 252 -24.37 -10.64 -11.91
CA ASN A 252 -25.26 -11.78 -11.84
C ASN A 252 -26.67 -11.32 -11.41
N ARG A 253 -27.53 -11.06 -12.40
CA ARG A 253 -28.91 -10.59 -12.17
C ARG A 253 -29.75 -11.56 -11.31
N PRO A 254 -29.74 -12.88 -11.54
CA PRO A 254 -30.39 -13.82 -10.64
C PRO A 254 -29.98 -13.66 -9.17
N LYS A 255 -28.68 -13.41 -8.89
CA LYS A 255 -28.20 -13.18 -7.53
C LYS A 255 -28.81 -11.92 -6.91
N LEU A 256 -29.00 -10.85 -7.69
CA LEU A 256 -29.67 -9.62 -7.25
C LEU A 256 -31.16 -9.87 -6.95
N GLU A 257 -31.87 -10.59 -7.82
CA GLU A 257 -33.29 -10.92 -7.63
C GLU A 257 -33.53 -11.75 -6.36
N ILE A 258 -32.65 -12.71 -6.06
CA ILE A 258 -32.74 -13.55 -4.87
C ILE A 258 -32.71 -12.72 -3.58
N VAL A 259 -31.95 -11.62 -3.55
CA VAL A 259 -31.88 -10.72 -2.38
C VAL A 259 -32.91 -9.59 -2.45
N GLY A 260 -33.86 -9.65 -3.40
CA GLY A 260 -34.96 -8.69 -3.52
C GLY A 260 -34.61 -7.39 -4.24
N ILE A 261 -33.49 -7.33 -4.96
CA ILE A 261 -33.11 -6.16 -5.76
C ILE A 261 -33.74 -6.27 -7.15
N SER A 262 -34.45 -5.22 -7.58
CA SER A 262 -35.01 -5.16 -8.93
C SER A 262 -33.91 -5.13 -9.97
N THR A 263 -33.96 -6.05 -10.93
CA THR A 263 -33.02 -6.10 -12.05
C THR A 263 -33.46 -5.20 -13.20
N LYS A 264 -32.49 -4.78 -14.01
CA LYS A 264 -32.71 -3.96 -15.20
C LYS A 264 -32.30 -4.73 -16.45
N ASP A 265 -32.96 -4.44 -17.56
CA ASP A 265 -32.62 -5.05 -18.85
C ASP A 265 -31.49 -4.27 -19.58
N LYS A 266 -30.30 -4.24 -18.96
CA LYS A 266 -29.11 -3.51 -19.44
C LYS A 266 -27.96 -4.47 -19.81
N SER A 267 -26.80 -3.97 -20.20
CA SER A 267 -25.56 -4.77 -20.23
C SER A 267 -25.23 -5.30 -18.84
N CYS A 268 -24.73 -6.53 -18.74
CA CYS A 268 -24.27 -7.13 -17.47
C CYS A 268 -22.92 -6.58 -17.00
N VAL A 269 -22.19 -5.81 -17.81
CA VAL A 269 -20.92 -5.20 -17.38
C VAL A 269 -21.17 -4.26 -16.21
N ASP A 270 -20.49 -4.46 -15.09
CA ASP A 270 -20.85 -3.86 -13.80
C ASP A 270 -20.99 -2.33 -13.81
N HIS A 271 -19.96 -1.62 -14.21
CA HIS A 271 -19.93 -0.17 -14.27
C HIS A 271 -20.94 0.37 -15.29
N VAL A 272 -21.29 -0.40 -16.33
CA VAL A 272 -22.36 -0.04 -17.29
C VAL A 272 -23.74 -0.31 -16.70
N TYR A 273 -23.92 -1.44 -16.02
CA TYR A 273 -25.19 -1.86 -15.41
C TYR A 273 -25.64 -0.83 -14.37
N PHE A 274 -24.72 -0.45 -13.48
CA PHE A 274 -24.99 0.46 -12.37
C PHE A 274 -24.94 1.96 -12.75
N ASN A 275 -24.42 2.32 -13.91
CA ASN A 275 -24.44 3.71 -14.37
C ASN A 275 -25.85 4.13 -14.82
N GLU A 276 -26.49 5.04 -14.11
CA GLU A 276 -27.85 5.52 -14.44
C GLU A 276 -27.89 6.46 -15.65
N THR A 277 -26.79 7.15 -15.96
CA THR A 277 -26.73 8.12 -17.06
C THR A 277 -26.25 7.50 -18.37
N TYR A 278 -25.60 6.33 -18.30
CA TYR A 278 -25.11 5.58 -19.46
C TYR A 278 -25.86 4.26 -19.62
N ASN A 279 -26.62 4.13 -20.71
CA ASN A 279 -27.39 2.94 -21.04
C ASN A 279 -27.26 2.57 -22.53
N PRO A 280 -26.13 1.98 -22.95
CA PRO A 280 -25.97 1.51 -24.32
C PRO A 280 -26.95 0.36 -24.62
N GLY A 281 -27.28 0.18 -25.90
CA GLY A 281 -28.04 -0.99 -26.34
C GLY A 281 -27.32 -2.28 -25.95
N SER A 282 -28.07 -3.30 -25.52
CA SER A 282 -27.54 -4.59 -25.07
C SER A 282 -28.15 -5.75 -25.85
N ASN A 283 -27.34 -6.78 -26.08
CA ASN A 283 -27.66 -7.92 -26.93
C ASN A 283 -27.78 -9.20 -26.09
N LEU A 284 -28.69 -10.10 -26.49
CA LEU A 284 -28.67 -11.47 -26.01
C LEU A 284 -27.46 -12.19 -26.59
N ILE A 285 -26.82 -13.03 -25.79
CA ILE A 285 -25.60 -13.74 -26.18
C ILE A 285 -25.93 -15.20 -26.44
N GLN A 286 -25.39 -15.73 -27.54
CA GLN A 286 -25.54 -17.13 -27.93
C GLN A 286 -25.02 -18.04 -26.80
N ASP A 287 -25.73 -19.14 -26.55
CA ASP A 287 -25.38 -20.14 -25.53
C ASP A 287 -25.29 -19.60 -24.09
N MET A 288 -25.86 -18.41 -23.82
CA MET A 288 -25.98 -17.82 -22.49
C MET A 288 -27.45 -17.76 -22.04
N PRO A 289 -27.74 -17.69 -20.73
CA PRO A 289 -29.11 -17.55 -20.23
C PRO A 289 -29.80 -16.27 -20.73
N ASN A 290 -31.13 -16.30 -20.88
CA ASN A 290 -31.93 -15.17 -21.39
C ASN A 290 -31.78 -13.85 -20.60
N TRP A 291 -31.34 -13.92 -19.34
CA TRP A 291 -31.10 -12.73 -18.52
C TRP A 291 -29.75 -12.07 -18.84
N PHE A 292 -28.82 -12.79 -19.46
CA PHE A 292 -27.47 -12.32 -19.71
C PHE A 292 -27.43 -11.49 -21.00
N ARG A 293 -26.90 -10.27 -20.89
CA ARG A 293 -26.72 -9.37 -22.02
C ARG A 293 -25.39 -8.65 -21.96
N LEU A 294 -24.84 -8.32 -23.12
CA LEU A 294 -23.66 -7.46 -23.26
C LEU A 294 -23.95 -6.34 -24.25
N ASP A 295 -23.42 -5.15 -23.99
CA ASP A 295 -23.37 -4.08 -24.97
C ASP A 295 -22.30 -4.35 -26.05
N ASN A 296 -22.40 -3.62 -27.16
CA ASN A 296 -21.53 -3.83 -28.32
C ASN A 296 -20.04 -3.62 -28.02
N ALA A 297 -19.69 -2.76 -27.06
CA ALA A 297 -18.28 -2.47 -26.76
C ALA A 297 -17.59 -3.64 -26.07
N HIS A 298 -18.34 -4.49 -25.35
CA HIS A 298 -17.78 -5.59 -24.57
C HIS A 298 -17.90 -6.96 -25.27
N LEU A 299 -18.53 -7.04 -26.45
CA LEU A 299 -18.61 -8.30 -27.22
C LEU A 299 -17.22 -8.86 -27.55
N SER A 300 -16.28 -8.01 -27.95
CA SER A 300 -14.90 -8.43 -28.27
C SER A 300 -14.10 -8.79 -27.03
N ILE A 301 -14.31 -8.07 -25.91
CA ILE A 301 -13.64 -8.31 -24.62
C ILE A 301 -13.98 -9.71 -24.10
N TYR A 302 -15.25 -10.10 -24.16
CA TYR A 302 -15.72 -11.41 -23.72
C TYR A 302 -15.80 -12.46 -24.84
N ASN A 303 -15.28 -12.15 -26.04
CA ASN A 303 -15.36 -13.01 -27.23
C ASN A 303 -16.75 -13.65 -27.42
N ALA A 304 -17.79 -12.83 -27.30
CA ALA A 304 -19.20 -13.25 -27.26
C ALA A 304 -19.88 -13.00 -28.62
N THR A 305 -20.78 -13.90 -29.02
CA THR A 305 -21.59 -13.76 -30.25
C THR A 305 -23.04 -13.45 -29.90
N VAL A 306 -23.65 -12.53 -30.64
CA VAL A 306 -25.06 -12.18 -30.48
C VAL A 306 -25.96 -13.32 -30.97
N ALA A 307 -27.01 -13.63 -30.21
CA ALA A 307 -28.01 -14.67 -30.52
C ALA A 307 -29.01 -14.24 -31.61
#